data_AF-A0A5J9UDN6-F1
#
_entry.id   AF-A0A5J9UDN6-F1
#
_cell.length_a   1.000
_cell.length_b   1.000
_cell.length_c   1.000
_cell.angle_alpha   90.00
_cell.angle_beta   90.00
_cell.angle_gamma   90.00
#
_symmetry.space_group_name_H-M   'P 1'
#
loop_
_entity.id
_entity.type
_entity.pdbx_description
1 polymer ?
#
loop_
_entity_poly.entity_id
_entity_poly.type
_entity_poly.pdbx_seq_one_letter_code
_entity_poly.pdbx_strand_id
1 'polypeptide(L)'
;MHPRSQFPFTLPLQHLHTNPTQAMSCKPDPAPGSKTSGGDDCTVGEKDAVIIVDHGSRHQGARTGYKIVEPAHMELAEPTIKDAFGKCVEQGASRVIVSPYFLSPGRHWKQDIPALAADASKEHSNIPYIVSAPLGLHELMVDIMNDRIKYCLRHVAGDVDECTVCSGTGKCRLYS
;
A
#
# COMPACT_ATOMS: atom_id res chain seq x y z
N MET A 1 40.80 13.51 -60.81
CA MET A 1 41.41 12.44 -61.64
C MET A 1 41.41 11.14 -60.83
N HIS A 2 41.61 9.97 -61.47
CA HIS A 2 41.61 8.62 -60.85
C HIS A 2 42.89 8.34 -60.01
N PRO A 3 43.06 7.23 -59.25
CA PRO A 3 42.27 5.96 -59.11
C PRO A 3 41.69 5.73 -57.68
N ARG A 4 40.79 4.79 -57.32
CA ARG A 4 40.30 3.44 -57.72
C ARG A 4 40.70 2.30 -56.75
N SER A 5 39.68 1.71 -56.12
CA SER A 5 39.62 0.45 -55.34
C SER A 5 38.12 0.08 -55.22
N GLN A 6 37.57 -1.15 -55.27
CA GLN A 6 38.06 -2.54 -55.38
C GLN A 6 38.71 -3.12 -54.11
N PHE A 7 38.31 -4.28 -53.53
CA PHE A 7 37.42 -5.38 -53.98
C PHE A 7 36.32 -5.73 -52.92
N PRO A 8 35.31 -6.57 -53.26
CA PRO A 8 34.16 -6.88 -52.39
C PRO A 8 34.33 -8.19 -51.59
N PHE A 9 33.39 -8.44 -50.67
CA PHE A 9 33.09 -9.80 -50.18
C PHE A 9 31.57 -10.01 -50.07
N THR A 10 31.09 -11.11 -50.64
CA THR A 10 29.68 -11.54 -50.60
C THR A 10 29.47 -12.59 -49.51
N LEU A 11 28.51 -12.38 -48.62
CA LEU A 11 28.01 -13.43 -47.71
C LEU A 11 26.78 -14.11 -48.34
N PRO A 12 26.68 -15.45 -48.30
CA PRO A 12 25.58 -16.17 -48.92
C PRO A 12 24.30 -16.13 -48.07
N LEU A 13 23.15 -16.08 -48.75
CA LEU A 13 21.85 -16.32 -48.14
C LEU A 13 21.73 -17.81 -47.79
N GLN A 14 21.27 -18.15 -46.58
CA GLN A 14 20.86 -19.50 -46.22
C GLN A 14 19.47 -19.51 -45.56
N HIS A 15 18.78 -20.64 -45.68
CA HIS A 15 17.32 -20.67 -45.71
C HIS A 15 16.64 -20.78 -44.34
N LEU A 16 15.41 -20.27 -44.32
CA LEU A 16 14.38 -20.50 -43.30
C LEU A 16 14.26 -21.99 -42.95
N HIS A 17 14.34 -22.30 -41.65
CA HIS A 17 13.68 -23.46 -41.06
C HIS A 17 12.95 -23.03 -39.79
N THR A 18 11.63 -22.90 -39.88
CA THR A 18 10.75 -22.79 -38.72
C THR A 18 10.49 -24.18 -38.14
N ASN A 19 10.47 -24.31 -36.81
CA ASN A 19 9.98 -25.51 -36.16
C ASN A 19 9.27 -25.12 -34.84
N PRO A 20 7.96 -25.38 -34.68
CA PRO A 20 7.21 -25.01 -33.48
C PRO A 20 7.30 -26.09 -32.39
N THR A 21 6.64 -25.82 -31.25
CA THR A 21 6.32 -26.79 -30.18
C THR A 21 7.44 -27.12 -29.20
N GLN A 22 7.52 -26.38 -28.09
CA GLN A 22 7.05 -26.86 -26.78
C GLN A 22 7.12 -25.73 -25.74
N ALA A 23 5.97 -25.31 -25.22
CA ALA A 23 5.93 -24.41 -24.06
C ALA A 23 6.11 -25.25 -22.79
N MET A 24 7.25 -25.10 -22.12
CA MET A 24 7.47 -25.74 -20.82
C MET A 24 6.60 -25.07 -19.76
N SER A 25 5.55 -25.78 -19.34
CA SER A 25 4.64 -25.33 -18.29
C SER A 25 5.29 -25.50 -16.92
N CYS A 26 5.97 -24.45 -16.45
CA CYS A 26 6.33 -24.32 -15.04
C CYS A 26 5.06 -24.10 -14.21
N LYS A 27 4.41 -25.21 -13.82
CA LYS A 27 3.45 -25.18 -12.71
C LYS A 27 4.23 -24.83 -11.43
N PRO A 28 3.77 -23.90 -10.59
CA PRO A 28 4.36 -23.72 -9.27
C PRO A 28 4.04 -24.95 -8.41
N ASP A 29 5.03 -25.48 -7.72
CA ASP A 29 4.83 -26.49 -6.68
C ASP A 29 4.01 -25.90 -5.52
N PRO A 30 3.18 -26.71 -4.82
CA PRO A 30 2.48 -26.25 -3.63
C PRO A 30 3.50 -25.92 -2.53
N ALA A 31 3.49 -24.67 -2.07
CA ALA A 31 4.42 -24.22 -1.03
C ALA A 31 4.27 -25.06 0.25
N PRO A 32 5.37 -25.61 0.82
CA PRO A 32 5.30 -26.40 2.04
C PRO A 32 4.90 -25.53 3.22
N GLY A 33 3.94 -26.00 4.03
CA GLY A 33 3.38 -25.24 5.14
C GLY A 33 4.44 -24.79 6.15
N SER A 34 4.70 -23.49 6.23
CA SER A 34 5.68 -22.90 7.13
C SER A 34 5.16 -22.89 8.58
N LYS A 35 5.71 -23.79 9.41
CA LYS A 35 5.72 -23.58 10.86
C LYS A 35 6.70 -22.44 11.16
N THR A 36 6.21 -21.21 11.24
CA THR A 36 6.99 -20.04 11.64
C THR A 36 7.28 -20.07 13.15
N SER A 37 8.29 -20.85 13.54
CA SER A 37 8.85 -20.83 14.89
C SER A 37 9.60 -19.53 15.13
N GLY A 38 9.11 -18.69 16.06
CA GLY A 38 9.86 -17.57 16.65
C GLY A 38 10.24 -16.46 15.67
N GLY A 39 9.33 -15.51 15.44
CA GLY A 39 9.73 -14.16 15.05
C GLY A 39 9.96 -13.31 16.31
N ASP A 40 10.99 -12.48 16.32
CA ASP A 40 11.13 -11.43 17.34
C ASP A 40 9.94 -10.47 17.21
N ASP A 41 9.15 -10.35 18.27
CA ASP A 41 8.03 -9.42 18.32
C ASP A 41 8.57 -7.99 18.49
N CYS A 42 8.67 -7.28 17.36
CA CYS A 42 8.88 -5.83 17.32
C CYS A 42 7.62 -5.10 17.82
N THR A 43 7.31 -5.32 19.09
CA THR A 43 6.13 -4.83 19.81
C THR A 43 5.92 -3.34 19.62
N VAL A 44 4.63 -2.96 19.56
CA VAL A 44 4.20 -1.58 19.74
C VAL A 44 4.61 -1.12 21.13
N GLY A 45 5.49 -0.14 21.20
CA GLY A 45 5.94 0.45 22.45
C GLY A 45 4.85 1.26 23.14
N GLU A 46 4.88 1.29 24.47
CA GLU A 46 3.97 2.08 25.33
C GLU A 46 3.90 3.59 24.98
N LYS A 47 4.91 4.10 24.26
CA LYS A 47 5.05 5.48 23.78
C LYS A 47 5.28 5.57 22.27
N ASP A 48 4.94 4.54 21.51
CA ASP A 48 4.84 4.65 20.06
C ASP A 48 3.57 5.43 19.70
N ALA A 49 3.72 6.42 18.83
CA ALA A 49 2.61 7.12 18.21
C ALA A 49 2.49 6.72 16.74
N VAL A 50 1.26 6.61 16.23
CA VAL A 50 0.99 6.37 14.81
C VAL A 50 0.29 7.58 14.19
N ILE A 51 0.83 8.04 13.06
CA ILE A 51 0.18 9.03 12.19
C ILE A 51 -0.47 8.26 11.04
N ILE A 52 -1.80 8.32 10.93
CA ILE A 52 -2.54 7.70 9.82
C ILE A 52 -2.67 8.72 8.70
N VAL A 53 -1.94 8.52 7.61
CA VAL A 53 -1.91 9.44 6.45
C VAL A 53 -2.89 8.98 5.39
N ASP A 54 -3.83 9.85 5.00
CA ASP A 54 -4.77 9.60 3.88
C ASP A 54 -4.83 10.77 2.86
N HIS A 55 -5.78 10.70 1.92
CA HIS A 55 -5.95 11.65 0.81
C HIS A 55 -6.86 12.86 1.11
N GLY A 56 -7.27 13.11 2.37
CA GLY A 56 -8.11 14.26 2.75
C GLY A 56 -9.61 13.97 2.89
N SER A 57 -10.03 12.71 2.74
CA SER A 57 -11.40 12.29 3.03
C SER A 57 -11.60 12.18 4.55
N ARG A 58 -12.49 12.99 5.14
CA ARG A 58 -12.77 13.00 6.59
C ARG A 58 -13.05 11.60 7.18
N HIS A 59 -12.04 11.00 7.78
CA HIS A 59 -12.16 9.82 8.64
C HIS A 59 -12.12 10.24 10.13
N GLN A 60 -12.90 9.57 10.97
CA GLN A 60 -12.83 9.71 12.43
C GLN A 60 -12.36 8.40 13.06
N GLY A 61 -11.19 8.43 13.71
CA GLY A 61 -10.74 7.41 14.66
C GLY A 61 -10.54 5.99 14.11
N ALA A 62 -9.37 5.71 13.54
CA ALA A 62 -8.91 4.34 13.39
C ALA A 62 -8.68 3.71 14.78
N ARG A 63 -9.43 2.66 15.15
CA ARG A 63 -9.19 1.90 16.39
C ARG A 63 -7.96 1.02 16.22
N THR A 64 -6.80 1.54 16.60
CA THR A 64 -5.52 0.82 16.57
C THR A 64 -5.14 0.31 17.97
N GLY A 65 -4.02 -0.42 18.08
CA GLY A 65 -3.42 -0.78 19.37
C GLY A 65 -2.50 0.30 19.98
N TYR A 66 -2.28 1.42 19.27
CA TYR A 66 -1.42 2.52 19.74
C TYR A 66 -2.20 3.44 20.68
N LYS A 67 -1.51 4.00 21.69
CA LYS A 67 -2.12 4.94 22.65
C LYS A 67 -2.23 6.37 22.11
N ILE A 68 -1.34 6.73 21.17
CA ILE A 68 -1.31 8.03 20.50
C ILE A 68 -1.58 7.77 19.01
N VAL A 69 -2.66 8.36 18.50
CA VAL A 69 -3.14 8.16 17.12
C VAL A 69 -3.58 9.51 16.56
N GLU A 70 -2.81 10.07 15.62
CA GLU A 70 -3.18 11.31 14.92
C GLU A 70 -3.51 11.02 13.45
N PRO A 71 -4.56 11.64 12.88
CA PRO A 71 -4.75 11.66 11.44
C PRO A 71 -3.79 12.66 10.78
N ALA A 72 -3.50 12.47 9.50
CA ALA A 72 -2.87 13.46 8.63
C ALA A 72 -3.36 13.31 7.19
N HIS A 73 -3.33 14.38 6.41
CA HIS A 73 -3.78 14.38 5.01
C HIS A 73 -2.66 14.83 4.06
N MET A 74 -2.60 14.24 2.87
CA MET A 74 -1.59 14.55 1.85
C MET A 74 -1.82 15.87 1.11
N GLU A 75 -3.08 16.21 0.81
CA GLU A 75 -3.44 17.33 -0.04
C GLU A 75 -4.71 18.03 0.48
N LEU A 76 -4.71 19.37 0.47
CA LEU A 76 -5.88 20.25 0.60
C LEU A 76 -6.75 20.10 1.86
N ALA A 77 -6.31 19.38 2.90
CA ALA A 77 -7.02 19.21 4.17
C ALA A 77 -6.07 19.26 5.36
N GLU A 78 -6.57 19.79 6.49
CA GLU A 78 -5.89 19.79 7.79
C GLU A 78 -6.41 18.67 8.68
N PRO A 79 -5.57 18.03 9.53
CA PRO A 79 -4.16 18.37 9.81
C PRO A 79 -3.15 17.86 8.77
N THR A 80 -2.02 18.55 8.61
CA THR A 80 -0.87 18.04 7.87
C THR A 80 -0.09 16.96 8.65
N ILE A 81 0.84 16.27 7.97
CA ILE A 81 1.81 15.36 8.61
C ILE A 81 2.64 16.07 9.68
N LYS A 82 2.92 17.37 9.51
CA LYS A 82 3.71 18.14 10.48
C LYS A 82 2.95 18.34 11.80
N ASP A 83 1.68 18.76 11.71
CA ASP A 83 0.84 19.02 12.88
C ASP A 83 0.55 17.73 13.65
N ALA A 84 0.33 16.63 12.92
CA ALA A 84 0.23 15.30 13.50
C ALA A 84 1.52 14.89 14.23
N PHE A 85 2.70 15.15 13.65
CA PHE A 85 3.99 14.85 14.31
C PHE A 85 4.17 15.67 15.59
N GLY A 86 3.92 16.99 15.53
CA GLY A 86 4.00 17.88 16.70
C GLY A 86 3.14 17.39 17.87
N LYS A 87 1.85 17.12 17.61
CA LYS A 87 0.93 16.57 18.62
C LYS A 87 1.36 15.20 19.16
N CYS A 88 1.96 14.34 18.35
CA CYS A 88 2.50 13.05 18.84
C CYS A 88 3.61 13.30 19.89
N VAL A 89 4.47 14.28 19.65
CA VAL A 89 5.56 14.66 20.56
C VAL A 89 5.03 15.37 21.81
N GLU A 90 4.03 16.24 21.67
CA GLU A 90 3.31 16.87 22.81
C GLU A 90 2.65 15.83 23.72
N GLN A 91 2.09 14.76 23.15
CA GLN A 91 1.53 13.61 23.87
C GLN A 91 2.62 12.69 24.48
N GLY A 92 3.91 13.02 24.31
CA GLY A 92 5.02 12.34 24.96
C GLY A 92 5.51 11.06 24.25
N ALA A 93 5.27 10.94 22.94
CA ALA A 93 5.78 9.84 22.12
C ALA A 93 7.32 9.75 22.16
N SER A 94 7.84 8.53 22.15
CA SER A 94 9.27 8.24 22.01
C SER A 94 9.67 7.78 20.61
N ARG A 95 8.68 7.49 19.75
CA ARG A 95 8.86 7.09 18.34
C ARG A 95 7.57 7.39 17.57
N VAL A 96 7.70 7.85 16.32
CA VAL A 96 6.56 8.18 15.43
C VAL A 96 6.53 7.23 14.23
N ILE A 97 5.36 6.66 13.94
CA ILE A 97 5.15 5.69 12.86
C ILE A 97 4.19 6.33 11.86
N VAL A 98 4.70 6.75 10.70
CA VAL A 98 3.92 7.39 9.64
C VAL A 98 3.36 6.30 8.72
N SER A 99 2.05 6.07 8.80
CA SER A 99 1.36 4.92 8.22
C SER A 99 0.41 5.35 7.09
N PRO A 100 0.70 5.05 5.81
CA PRO A 100 -0.16 5.44 4.69
C PRO A 100 -1.37 4.51 4.54
N TYR A 101 -2.58 5.07 4.64
CA TYR A 101 -3.85 4.36 4.44
C TYR A 101 -4.18 4.18 2.95
N PHE A 102 -3.24 3.59 2.19
CA PHE A 102 -3.34 3.44 0.73
C PHE A 102 -3.39 1.97 0.29
N LEU A 103 -4.22 1.67 -0.71
CA LEU A 103 -4.33 0.33 -1.31
C LEU A 103 -3.24 0.01 -2.35
N SER A 104 -2.27 0.91 -2.58
CA SER A 104 -1.21 0.72 -3.60
C SER A 104 0.05 1.55 -3.32
N PRO A 105 1.25 1.04 -3.65
CA PRO A 105 2.53 1.72 -3.47
C PRO A 105 2.79 2.80 -4.55
N GLY A 106 2.02 3.88 -4.50
CA GLY A 106 2.10 5.04 -5.40
C GLY A 106 3.28 5.99 -5.12
N ARG A 107 3.27 7.16 -5.79
CA ARG A 107 4.31 8.20 -5.66
C ARG A 107 4.41 8.71 -4.21
N HIS A 108 3.27 9.04 -3.59
CA HIS A 108 3.22 9.61 -2.25
C HIS A 108 3.96 8.77 -1.21
N TRP A 109 3.79 7.46 -1.22
CA TRP A 109 4.51 6.56 -0.32
C TRP A 109 6.02 6.52 -0.60
N LYS A 110 6.44 6.59 -1.87
CA LYS A 110 7.84 6.45 -2.30
C LYS A 110 8.67 7.72 -2.16
N GLN A 111 8.03 8.89 -2.10
CA GLN A 111 8.70 10.19 -2.20
C GLN A 111 8.11 11.21 -1.22
N ASP A 112 6.82 11.51 -1.36
CA ASP A 112 6.24 12.70 -0.75
C ASP A 112 6.04 12.54 0.78
N ILE A 113 5.55 11.39 1.26
CA ILE A 113 5.42 11.07 2.70
C ILE A 113 6.80 11.02 3.40
N PRO A 114 7.81 10.29 2.88
CA PRO A 114 9.16 10.33 3.45
C PRO A 114 9.75 11.74 3.54
N ALA A 115 9.53 12.60 2.54
CA ALA A 115 9.99 13.99 2.57
C ALA A 115 9.27 14.81 3.66
N LEU A 116 7.94 14.77 3.71
CA LEU A 116 7.13 15.49 4.71
C LEU A 116 7.42 15.03 6.15
N ALA A 117 7.63 13.72 6.35
CA ALA A 117 8.02 13.18 7.66
C ALA A 117 9.44 13.61 8.07
N ALA A 118 10.38 13.64 7.12
CA ALA A 118 11.73 14.14 7.35
C ALA A 118 11.75 15.65 7.64
N ASP A 119 10.89 16.44 7.01
CA ASP A 119 10.75 17.87 7.29
C ASP A 119 10.14 18.12 8.67
N ALA A 120 9.09 17.38 9.06
CA ALA A 120 8.50 17.47 10.39
C ALA A 120 9.48 17.07 11.51
N SER A 121 10.28 16.01 11.30
CA SER A 121 11.26 15.51 12.27
C SER A 121 12.39 16.52 12.59
N LYS A 122 12.65 17.52 11.73
CA LYS A 122 13.68 18.56 11.98
C LYS A 122 13.42 19.38 13.25
N GLU A 123 12.16 19.58 13.60
CA GLU A 123 11.74 20.33 14.79
C GLU A 123 11.71 19.45 16.05
N HIS A 124 11.88 18.12 15.89
CA HIS A 124 11.81 17.10 16.95
C HIS A 124 12.96 16.08 16.82
N SER A 125 14.19 16.57 16.64
CA SER A 125 15.37 15.78 16.23
C SER A 125 15.80 14.67 17.22
N ASN A 126 15.24 14.65 18.43
CA ASN A 126 15.42 13.59 19.42
C ASN A 126 14.40 12.44 19.30
N ILE A 127 13.41 12.54 18.40
CA ILE A 127 12.33 11.56 18.23
C ILE A 127 12.55 10.77 16.93
N PRO A 128 12.94 9.48 17.00
CA PRO A 128 13.06 8.64 15.80
C PRO A 128 11.68 8.40 15.16
N TYR A 129 11.66 8.28 13.84
CA TYR A 129 10.45 7.96 13.09
C TYR A 129 10.71 6.92 12.01
N ILE A 130 9.64 6.28 11.55
CA ILE A 130 9.62 5.42 10.35
C ILE A 130 8.43 5.75 9.47
N VAL A 131 8.53 5.46 8.17
CA VAL A 131 7.37 5.37 7.27
C VAL A 131 7.09 3.89 7.03
N SER A 132 5.88 3.41 7.31
CA SER A 132 5.53 2.00 7.11
C SER A 132 5.27 1.68 5.63
N ALA A 133 5.11 0.39 5.33
CA ALA A 133 4.40 0.01 4.10
C ALA A 133 2.93 0.51 4.14
N PRO A 134 2.33 0.84 2.99
CA PRO A 134 0.89 1.05 2.88
C PRO A 134 0.14 -0.29 2.96
N LEU A 135 -1.20 -0.26 3.13
CA LEU A 135 -2.04 -1.48 3.18
C LEU A 135 -1.81 -2.41 1.98
N GLY A 136 -1.73 -1.83 0.76
CA GLY A 136 -1.45 -2.58 -0.46
C GLY A 136 -2.41 -3.75 -0.71
N LEU A 137 -1.84 -4.88 -1.15
CA LEU A 137 -2.55 -6.15 -1.35
C LEU A 137 -2.22 -7.16 -0.24
N HIS A 138 -2.17 -6.71 1.03
CA HIS A 138 -1.99 -7.58 2.18
C HIS A 138 -3.13 -8.61 2.28
N GLU A 139 -2.84 -9.86 2.69
CA GLU A 139 -3.81 -10.97 2.62
C GLU A 139 -5.12 -10.68 3.35
N LEU A 140 -5.07 -10.07 4.54
CA LEU A 140 -6.25 -9.63 5.31
C LEU A 140 -7.17 -8.65 4.56
N MET A 141 -6.68 -7.95 3.51
CA MET A 141 -7.56 -7.13 2.65
C MET A 141 -8.53 -8.01 1.85
N VAL A 142 -8.14 -9.24 1.50
CA VAL A 142 -9.01 -10.22 0.84
C VAL A 142 -10.12 -10.67 1.79
N ASP A 143 -9.83 -10.85 3.07
CA ASP A 143 -10.85 -11.16 4.08
C ASP A 143 -11.83 -10.00 4.28
N ILE A 144 -11.34 -8.75 4.34
CA ILE A 144 -12.19 -7.55 4.43
C ILE A 144 -13.08 -7.41 3.18
N MET A 145 -12.55 -7.66 1.97
CA MET A 145 -13.35 -7.67 0.74
C MET A 145 -14.41 -8.78 0.78
N ASN A 146 -14.04 -9.99 1.20
CA ASN A 146 -14.96 -11.12 1.31
C ASN A 146 -16.07 -10.88 2.34
N ASP A 147 -15.77 -10.28 3.49
CA ASP A 147 -16.77 -9.86 4.50
C ASP A 147 -17.77 -8.87 3.90
N ARG A 148 -17.27 -7.81 3.26
CA ARG A 148 -18.11 -6.77 2.64
C ARG A 148 -18.99 -7.34 1.52
N ILE A 149 -18.46 -8.21 0.67
CA ILE A 149 -19.24 -8.91 -0.37
C ILE A 149 -20.34 -9.77 0.25
N LYS A 150 -20.01 -10.60 1.26
CA LYS A 150 -20.99 -11.45 1.96
C LYS A 150 -22.09 -10.62 2.64
N TYR A 151 -21.74 -9.50 3.27
CA TYR A 151 -22.71 -8.60 3.90
C TYR A 151 -23.66 -8.00 2.86
N CYS A 152 -23.13 -7.46 1.76
CA CYS A 152 -23.95 -6.88 0.69
C CYS A 152 -24.86 -7.91 0.01
N LEU A 153 -24.40 -9.15 -0.18
CA LEU A 153 -25.24 -10.25 -0.70
C LEU A 153 -26.38 -10.61 0.26
N ARG A 154 -26.12 -10.64 1.57
CA ARG A 154 -27.15 -10.86 2.60
C ARG A 154 -28.17 -9.72 2.65
N HIS A 155 -27.75 -8.46 2.50
CA HIS A 155 -28.68 -7.34 2.38
C HIS A 155 -29.58 -7.47 1.15
N VAL A 156 -28.98 -7.80 -0.01
CA VAL A 156 -29.70 -8.05 -1.27
C VAL A 156 -30.69 -9.22 -1.18
N ALA A 157 -30.42 -10.22 -0.33
CA ALA A 157 -31.34 -11.32 -0.05
C ALA A 157 -32.47 -10.96 0.94
N GLY A 158 -32.37 -9.83 1.65
CA GLY A 158 -33.31 -9.40 2.70
C GLY A 158 -32.97 -9.89 4.11
N ASP A 159 -31.78 -10.46 4.34
CA ASP A 159 -31.36 -11.00 5.64
C ASP A 159 -30.94 -9.92 6.67
N VAL A 160 -30.54 -8.73 6.19
CA VAL A 160 -29.94 -7.63 6.99
C VAL A 160 -30.21 -6.26 6.35
N ASP A 161 -30.07 -5.19 7.13
CA ASP A 161 -30.11 -3.79 6.65
C ASP A 161 -28.90 -3.42 5.76
N GLU A 162 -28.92 -2.23 5.14
CA GLU A 162 -27.78 -1.72 4.36
C GLU A 162 -26.51 -1.59 5.23
N CYS A 163 -25.35 -2.00 4.70
CA CYS A 163 -24.09 -1.79 5.42
C CYS A 163 -23.76 -0.30 5.56
N THR A 164 -22.95 0.06 6.57
CA THR A 164 -22.62 1.47 6.91
C THR A 164 -22.03 2.31 5.77
N VAL A 165 -21.44 1.68 4.75
CA VAL A 165 -20.88 2.36 3.57
C VAL A 165 -21.92 2.55 2.46
N CYS A 166 -22.95 1.71 2.43
CA CYS A 166 -24.02 1.77 1.45
C CYS A 166 -25.28 2.50 1.93
N SER A 167 -25.46 2.65 3.25
CA SER A 167 -26.67 3.22 3.86
C SER A 167 -27.10 4.54 3.23
N GLY A 168 -28.32 4.59 2.69
CA GLY A 168 -28.89 5.76 2.03
C GLY A 168 -28.34 6.08 0.63
N THR A 169 -27.38 5.30 0.11
CA THR A 169 -26.80 5.51 -1.23
C THR A 169 -27.62 4.84 -2.35
N GLY A 170 -28.45 3.85 -2.01
CA GLY A 170 -29.21 3.04 -2.97
C GLY A 170 -28.33 2.19 -3.90
N LYS A 171 -27.07 1.93 -3.51
CA LYS A 171 -26.10 1.16 -4.32
C LYS A 171 -26.02 -0.32 -3.97
N CYS A 172 -26.48 -0.74 -2.79
CA CYS A 172 -26.42 -2.14 -2.35
C CYS A 172 -27.59 -2.96 -2.94
N ARG A 173 -27.63 -3.08 -4.27
CA ARG A 173 -28.74 -3.73 -4.99
C ARG A 173 -28.27 -4.53 -6.19
N LEU A 174 -29.13 -5.41 -6.67
CA LEU A 174 -28.96 -6.01 -8.00
C LEU A 174 -29.21 -4.95 -9.09
N TYR A 175 -28.51 -5.14 -10.21
CA TYR A 175 -28.69 -4.40 -11.45
C TYR A 175 -28.96 -5.44 -12.55
N SER A 176 -29.91 -5.13 -13.44
CA SER A 176 -30.43 -6.00 -14.50
C SER A 176 -30.64 -5.20 -15.78
#